data_AF-C9SCJ9-F1
#
_entry.id   AF-C9SCJ9-F1
#
_cell.length_a   1.000
_cell.length_b   1.000
_cell.length_c   1.000
_cell.angle_alpha   90.00
_cell.angle_beta   90.00
_cell.angle_gamma   90.00
#
_symmetry.space_group_name_H-M   'P 1'
#
loop_
_entity.id
_entity.type
_entity.pdbx_description
1 polymer ?
#
loop_
_entity_poly.entity_id
_entity_poly.type
_entity_poly.pdbx_seq_one_letter_code
_entity_poly.pdbx_strand_id
1 'polypeptide(L)'
;MPYLQEKTSLSNVLFWASLSYGFKLLQASLLGDTTATRVAWEVFGTIPPLQPGRDVLQGLHARLRFRGAGTLDADHPGNNPDVALRFHEMMVAACEANGTPIDTFLPPPAIETLLRARLGTRYHLLEQGLHDGGDPGVRTVVCAFVGDMVKGSICLGDGPRWTADRATAMLDAFHRRLALA
;
A
#
# COMPACT_ATOMS: atom_id res chain seq x y z
N MET A 1 8.34 9.90 -10.57
CA MET A 1 7.39 9.10 -9.77
C MET A 1 6.60 8.17 -10.68
N PRO A 2 6.84 6.85 -10.65
CA PRO A 2 6.19 5.89 -11.56
C PRO A 2 4.66 5.77 -11.38
N TYR A 3 4.12 6.18 -10.22
CA TYR A 3 2.70 6.04 -9.86
C TYR A 3 1.75 7.12 -10.45
N LEU A 4 2.29 8.07 -11.22
CA LEU A 4 1.51 9.15 -11.86
C LEU A 4 1.11 8.85 -13.31
N GLN A 5 1.69 7.83 -13.95
CA GLN A 5 1.58 7.65 -15.41
C GLN A 5 0.48 6.67 -15.85
N GLU A 6 0.16 5.63 -15.07
CA GLU A 6 -0.91 4.68 -15.40
C GLU A 6 -1.91 4.55 -14.26
N LYS A 7 -3.13 5.07 -14.44
CA LYS A 7 -4.16 5.07 -13.39
C LYS A 7 -4.67 3.66 -13.01
N THR A 8 -4.33 2.63 -13.79
CA THR A 8 -4.97 1.30 -13.73
C THR A 8 -4.01 0.13 -13.54
N SER A 9 -2.69 0.33 -13.48
CA SER A 9 -1.77 -0.78 -13.17
C SER A 9 -1.98 -1.27 -11.73
N LEU A 10 -1.71 -2.56 -11.49
CA LEU A 10 -1.89 -3.14 -10.15
C LEU A 10 -1.03 -2.42 -9.11
N SER A 11 0.23 -2.14 -9.45
CA SER A 11 1.15 -1.38 -8.60
C SER A 11 0.53 -0.05 -8.18
N ASN A 12 -0.07 0.68 -9.12
CA ASN A 12 -0.69 1.96 -8.81
C ASN A 12 -1.97 1.81 -7.97
N VAL A 13 -2.80 0.82 -8.28
CA VAL A 13 -4.01 0.50 -7.51
C VAL A 13 -3.64 0.14 -6.07
N LEU A 14 -2.66 -0.74 -5.86
CA LEU A 14 -2.18 -1.14 -4.53
C LEU A 14 -1.62 0.06 -3.76
N PHE A 15 -0.80 0.89 -4.39
CA PHE A 15 -0.23 2.07 -3.75
C PHE A 15 -1.34 2.99 -3.22
N TRP A 16 -2.23 3.44 -4.10
CA TRP A 16 -3.24 4.43 -3.71
C TRP A 16 -4.37 3.88 -2.85
N ALA A 17 -4.75 2.62 -3.04
CA ALA A 17 -5.73 1.97 -2.16
C ALA A 17 -5.17 1.83 -0.74
N SER A 18 -3.88 1.49 -0.60
CA SER A 18 -3.23 1.40 0.71
C SER A 18 -3.11 2.77 1.38
N LEU A 19 -2.78 3.83 0.65
CA LEU A 19 -2.76 5.19 1.19
C LEU A 19 -4.15 5.62 1.69
N SER A 20 -5.19 5.32 0.90
CA SER A 20 -6.58 5.65 1.23
C SER A 20 -7.07 4.86 2.45
N TYR A 21 -6.75 3.57 2.52
CA TYR A 21 -7.03 2.71 3.66
C TYR A 21 -6.31 3.20 4.92
N GLY A 22 -5.01 3.43 4.82
CA GLY A 22 -4.17 3.93 5.91
C GLY A 22 -4.64 5.28 6.45
N PHE A 23 -5.06 6.20 5.58
CA PHE A 23 -5.60 7.50 5.98
C PHE A 23 -6.88 7.34 6.82
N LYS A 24 -7.84 6.55 6.33
CA LYS A 24 -9.10 6.28 7.05
C LYS A 24 -8.85 5.55 8.37
N LEU A 25 -7.93 4.60 8.38
CA LEU A 25 -7.53 3.84 9.55
C LEU A 25 -6.93 4.75 10.63
N LEU A 26 -5.99 5.62 10.27
CA LEU A 26 -5.39 6.57 11.20
C LEU A 26 -6.39 7.62 11.67
N GLN A 27 -7.27 8.10 10.79
CA GLN A 27 -8.33 9.03 11.17
C GLN A 27 -9.24 8.41 12.24
N ALA A 28 -9.70 7.17 12.04
CA ALA A 28 -10.52 6.45 13.01
C ALA A 28 -9.78 6.23 14.34
N SER A 29 -8.51 5.80 14.27
CA SER A 29 -7.66 5.63 15.45
C SER A 29 -7.51 6.92 16.26
N LEU A 30 -7.27 8.05 15.59
CA LEU A 30 -7.11 9.36 16.24
C LEU A 30 -8.43 9.92 16.79
N LEU A 31 -9.58 9.42 16.32
CA LEU A 31 -10.90 9.70 16.88
C LEU A 31 -11.28 8.75 18.04
N GLY A 32 -10.40 7.82 18.41
CA GLY A 32 -10.57 6.95 19.58
C GLY A 32 -11.12 5.55 19.29
N ASP A 33 -11.21 5.12 18.02
CA ASP A 33 -11.58 3.75 17.69
C ASP A 33 -10.42 2.79 18.06
N THR A 34 -10.63 2.00 19.10
CA THR A 34 -9.64 1.05 19.64
C THR A 34 -9.29 -0.08 18.69
N THR A 35 -10.24 -0.51 17.85
CA THR A 35 -9.98 -1.53 16.82
C THR A 35 -9.11 -0.95 15.71
N ALA A 36 -9.43 0.27 15.26
CA ALA A 36 -8.61 0.99 14.31
C ALA A 36 -7.21 1.27 14.87
N THR A 37 -7.09 1.62 16.16
CA THR A 37 -5.78 1.82 16.81
C THR A 37 -4.92 0.57 16.76
N ARG A 38 -5.46 -0.61 17.14
CA ARG A 38 -4.69 -1.86 17.07
C ARG A 38 -4.18 -2.13 15.66
N VAL A 39 -5.05 -2.01 14.66
CA VAL A 39 -4.66 -2.26 13.26
C VAL A 39 -3.71 -1.18 12.75
N ALA A 40 -3.84 0.08 13.20
CA ALA A 40 -2.89 1.14 12.85
C ALA A 40 -1.49 0.84 13.37
N TRP A 41 -1.35 0.22 14.55
CA TRP A 41 -0.05 -0.25 15.04
C TRP A 41 0.53 -1.38 14.18
N GLU A 42 -0.30 -2.30 13.68
CA GLU A 42 0.14 -3.36 12.75
C GLU A 42 0.58 -2.80 11.39
N VAL A 43 -0.02 -1.71 10.92
CA VAL A 43 0.34 -1.10 9.63
C VAL A 43 1.51 -0.11 9.76
N PHE A 44 1.50 0.75 10.77
CA PHE A 44 2.43 1.88 10.89
C PHE A 44 3.46 1.73 12.00
N GLY A 45 3.24 0.83 12.95
CA GLY A 45 4.08 0.67 14.13
C GLY A 45 4.93 -0.60 14.13
N THR A 46 4.83 -1.43 13.09
CA THR A 46 5.54 -2.72 12.99
C THR A 46 7.07 -2.56 13.03
N ILE A 47 7.60 -1.46 12.50
CA ILE A 47 9.02 -1.14 12.57
C ILE A 47 9.16 0.26 13.19
N PRO A 48 9.63 0.39 14.44
CA PRO A 48 9.98 1.67 15.02
C PRO A 48 10.99 2.40 14.13
N PRO A 49 11.04 3.73 14.10
CA PRO A 49 10.34 4.68 14.96
C PRO A 49 9.01 5.16 14.40
N LEU A 50 8.52 4.60 13.29
CA LEU A 50 7.23 5.01 12.75
C LEU A 50 6.13 4.67 13.77
N GLN A 51 5.29 5.65 14.06
CA GLN A 51 4.17 5.50 14.95
C GLN A 51 2.90 6.00 14.26
N PRO A 52 1.76 5.36 14.49
CA PRO A 52 0.48 5.87 14.01
C PRO A 52 0.20 7.23 14.68
N GLY A 53 0.33 8.32 13.93
CA GLY A 53 0.29 9.67 14.47
C GLY A 53 -0.16 10.72 13.45
N ARG A 54 -0.29 11.97 13.93
CA ARG A 54 -0.79 13.09 13.11
C ARG A 54 0.12 13.38 11.91
N ASP A 55 1.43 13.30 12.06
CA ASP A 55 2.36 13.58 10.96
C ASP A 55 2.21 12.56 9.82
N VAL A 56 2.04 11.28 10.16
CA VAL A 56 1.75 10.22 9.18
C VAL A 56 0.40 10.47 8.51
N LEU A 57 -0.64 10.82 9.27
CA LEU A 57 -1.95 11.18 8.71
C LEU A 57 -1.84 12.35 7.71
N GLN A 58 -1.08 13.40 8.05
CA GLN A 58 -0.90 14.57 7.19
C GLN A 58 -0.09 14.25 5.94
N GLY A 59 0.93 13.40 6.03
CA GLY A 59 1.67 12.90 4.87
C GLY A 59 0.79 12.11 3.91
N LEU A 60 -0.10 11.24 4.44
CA LEU A 60 -1.08 10.52 3.62
C LEU A 60 -2.09 11.47 2.97
N HIS A 61 -2.62 12.43 3.75
CA HIS A 61 -3.56 13.43 3.26
C HIS A 61 -2.97 14.28 2.12
N ALA A 62 -1.71 14.73 2.28
CA ALA A 62 -0.98 15.48 1.26
C ALA A 62 -0.89 14.70 -0.06
N ARG A 63 -0.47 13.42 -0.01
CA ARG A 63 -0.36 12.56 -1.21
C ARG A 63 -1.73 12.34 -1.87
N LEU A 64 -2.78 12.13 -1.09
CA LEU A 64 -4.15 11.94 -1.59
C LEU A 64 -4.74 13.22 -2.21
N ARG A 65 -4.50 14.38 -1.60
CA ARG A 65 -4.84 15.70 -2.14
C ARG A 65 -4.16 15.93 -3.48
N PHE A 66 -2.85 15.72 -3.54
CA PHE A 66 -2.07 15.86 -4.77
C PHE A 66 -2.56 14.93 -5.87
N ARG A 67 -2.92 13.67 -5.54
CA ARG A 67 -3.51 12.73 -6.51
C ARG A 67 -4.80 13.26 -7.14
N GLY A 68 -5.67 13.88 -6.34
CA GLY A 68 -6.97 14.37 -6.79
C GLY A 68 -6.91 15.69 -7.54
N ALA A 69 -6.09 16.63 -7.07
CA ALA A 69 -6.04 18.01 -7.56
C ALA A 69 -4.87 18.31 -8.49
N GLY A 70 -3.83 17.47 -8.51
CA GLY A 70 -2.56 17.72 -9.21
C GLY A 70 -1.67 18.78 -8.54
N THR A 71 -2.14 19.37 -7.44
CA THR A 71 -1.44 20.40 -6.67
C THR A 71 -1.64 20.16 -5.17
N LEU A 72 -0.77 20.76 -4.37
CA LEU A 72 -0.85 20.77 -2.91
C LEU A 72 -0.49 22.17 -2.42
N ASP A 73 -1.23 22.67 -1.43
CA ASP A 73 -0.96 23.97 -0.84
C ASP A 73 0.42 23.97 -0.16
N ALA A 74 1.17 25.07 -0.32
CA ALA A 74 2.54 25.16 0.16
C ALA A 74 2.63 25.02 1.69
N ASP A 75 1.61 25.48 2.41
CA ASP A 75 1.47 25.44 3.87
C ASP A 75 0.81 24.16 4.40
N HIS A 76 0.46 23.21 3.53
CA HIS A 76 -0.13 21.95 3.96
C HIS A 76 0.84 21.22 4.92
N PRO A 77 0.41 20.76 6.12
CA PRO A 77 1.32 20.19 7.11
C PRO A 77 2.12 18.96 6.62
N GLY A 78 1.56 18.20 5.69
CA GLY A 78 2.24 17.08 5.03
C GLY A 78 3.21 17.45 3.90
N ASN A 79 3.32 18.74 3.55
CA ASN A 79 4.24 19.26 2.53
C ASN A 79 5.59 19.68 3.15
N ASN A 80 6.16 18.82 4.01
CA ASN A 80 7.44 19.06 4.65
C ASN A 80 8.49 18.05 4.13
N PRO A 81 9.38 18.46 3.20
CA PRO A 81 10.35 17.55 2.59
C PRO A 81 11.37 17.00 3.60
N ASP A 82 11.75 17.79 4.61
CA ASP A 82 12.71 17.36 5.63
C ASP A 82 12.14 16.23 6.50
N VAL A 83 10.83 16.28 6.76
CA VAL A 83 10.12 15.23 7.49
C VAL A 83 10.09 13.94 6.67
N ALA A 84 9.80 14.01 5.37
CA ALA A 84 9.76 12.83 4.51
C ALA A 84 11.12 12.15 4.36
N LEU A 85 12.20 12.93 4.16
CA LEU A 85 13.56 12.40 4.05
C LEU A 85 14.00 11.74 5.36
N ARG A 86 13.79 12.42 6.49
CA ARG A 86 14.10 11.87 7.82
C ARG A 86 13.34 10.58 8.10
N PHE A 87 12.05 10.50 7.75
CA PHE A 87 11.29 9.26 7.94
C PHE A 87 11.90 8.10 7.14
N HIS A 88 12.30 8.33 5.90
CA HIS A 88 12.91 7.26 5.10
C HIS A 88 14.23 6.77 5.71
N GLU A 89 15.14 7.68 6.05
CA GLU A 89 16.43 7.35 6.68
C GLU A 89 16.25 6.62 8.02
N MET A 90 15.31 7.07 8.84
CA MET A 90 14.96 6.42 10.12
C MET A 90 14.44 5.00 9.90
N MET A 91 13.63 4.76 8.87
CA MET A 91 13.11 3.44 8.54
C MET A 91 14.18 2.50 8.01
N VAL A 92 15.09 2.99 7.16
CA VAL A 92 16.25 2.23 6.66
C VAL A 92 17.08 1.74 7.85
N ALA A 93 17.50 2.67 8.72
CA ALA A 93 18.33 2.35 9.88
C ALA A 93 17.65 1.36 10.84
N ALA A 94 16.34 1.51 11.08
CA ALA A 94 15.62 0.59 11.94
C ALA A 94 15.42 -0.80 11.35
N CYS A 95 15.17 -0.89 10.04
CA CYS A 95 15.10 -2.16 9.31
C CYS A 95 16.45 -2.91 9.40
N GLU A 96 17.56 -2.20 9.16
CA GLU A 96 18.92 -2.74 9.30
C GLU A 96 19.19 -3.22 10.73
N ALA A 97 18.87 -2.41 11.74
CA ALA A 97 19.07 -2.77 13.14
C ALA A 97 18.24 -4.00 13.58
N ASN A 98 17.08 -4.21 12.98
CA ASN A 98 16.22 -5.37 13.22
C ASN A 98 16.61 -6.60 12.38
N GLY A 99 17.74 -6.56 11.66
CA GLY A 99 18.24 -7.67 10.86
C GLY A 99 17.39 -7.98 9.62
N THR A 100 16.49 -7.07 9.24
CA THR A 100 15.61 -7.22 8.07
C THR A 100 15.72 -5.96 7.22
N PRO A 101 16.72 -5.86 6.32
CA PRO A 101 16.97 -4.66 5.51
C PRO A 101 15.72 -4.20 4.75
N ILE A 102 15.55 -2.88 4.58
CA ILE A 102 14.33 -2.30 4.00
C ILE A 102 14.03 -2.85 2.59
N ASP A 103 15.07 -3.18 1.82
CA ASP A 103 14.95 -3.71 0.45
C ASP A 103 14.40 -5.13 0.38
N THR A 104 14.35 -5.84 1.52
CA THR A 104 13.67 -7.15 1.60
C THR A 104 12.14 -7.00 1.60
N PHE A 105 11.62 -5.80 1.86
CA PHE A 105 10.20 -5.50 1.79
C PHE A 105 9.81 -5.02 0.39
N LEU A 106 8.94 -5.79 -0.25
CA LEU A 106 8.51 -5.59 -1.62
C LEU A 106 7.64 -4.34 -1.75
N PRO A 107 8.00 -3.36 -2.61
CA PRO A 107 7.11 -2.27 -2.99
C PRO A 107 6.05 -2.72 -4.01
N PRO A 108 5.01 -1.91 -4.28
CA PRO A 108 3.96 -2.27 -5.24
C PRO A 108 4.45 -2.72 -6.63
N PRO A 109 5.49 -2.10 -7.24
CA PRO A 109 6.02 -2.58 -8.53
C PRO A 109 6.60 -3.98 -8.43
N ALA A 110 7.30 -4.32 -7.35
CA ALA A 110 7.88 -5.65 -7.17
C ALA A 110 6.79 -6.72 -6.98
N ILE A 111 5.73 -6.39 -6.26
CA ILE A 111 4.54 -7.24 -6.14
C ILE A 111 3.92 -7.51 -7.52
N GLU A 112 3.74 -6.46 -8.32
CA GLU A 112 3.21 -6.60 -9.69
C GLU A 112 4.11 -7.47 -10.56
N THR A 113 5.44 -7.28 -10.49
CA THR A 113 6.41 -8.12 -11.21
C THR A 113 6.30 -9.60 -10.81
N LEU A 114 6.21 -9.90 -9.51
CA LEU A 114 6.07 -11.26 -9.01
C LEU A 114 4.76 -11.90 -9.48
N LEU A 115 3.66 -11.16 -9.44
CA LEU A 115 2.37 -11.60 -9.94
C LEU A 115 2.37 -11.91 -11.43
N ARG A 116 2.94 -11.01 -12.23
CA ARG A 116 3.04 -11.17 -13.67
C ARG A 116 3.83 -12.43 -14.03
N ALA A 117 4.94 -12.67 -13.33
CA ALA A 117 5.73 -13.89 -13.49
C ALA A 117 4.96 -15.16 -13.08
N ARG A 118 4.22 -15.11 -11.97
CA ARG A 118 3.49 -16.25 -11.40
C ARG A 118 2.24 -16.64 -12.20
N LEU A 119 1.50 -15.67 -12.72
CA LEU A 119 0.27 -15.89 -13.48
C LEU A 119 0.54 -16.09 -14.98
N GLY A 120 1.68 -15.63 -15.48
CA GLY A 120 2.02 -15.70 -16.89
C GLY A 120 0.93 -15.07 -17.75
N THR A 121 0.42 -15.82 -18.72
CA THR A 121 -0.66 -15.36 -19.60
C THR A 121 -1.93 -15.01 -18.83
N ARG A 122 -2.22 -15.61 -17.67
CA ARG A 122 -3.42 -15.33 -16.87
C ARG A 122 -3.40 -13.96 -16.18
N TYR A 123 -2.28 -13.23 -16.24
CA TYR A 123 -2.19 -11.87 -15.69
C TYR A 123 -3.22 -10.91 -16.32
N HIS A 124 -3.60 -11.14 -17.59
CA HIS A 124 -4.62 -10.32 -18.26
C HIS A 124 -5.98 -10.31 -17.55
N LEU A 125 -6.33 -11.37 -16.79
CA LEU A 125 -7.57 -11.42 -16.01
C LEU A 125 -7.55 -10.40 -14.87
N LEU A 126 -6.37 -10.19 -14.27
CA LEU A 126 -6.19 -9.16 -13.27
C LEU A 126 -6.34 -7.78 -13.89
N GLU A 127 -5.69 -7.54 -15.04
CA GLU A 127 -5.83 -6.28 -15.79
C GLU A 127 -7.31 -6.01 -16.12
N GLN A 128 -8.03 -6.99 -16.66
CA GLN A 128 -9.47 -6.88 -16.94
C GLN A 128 -10.29 -6.52 -15.68
N GLY A 129 -10.01 -7.16 -14.54
CA GLY A 129 -10.71 -6.88 -13.29
C GLY A 129 -10.39 -5.52 -12.67
N LEU A 130 -9.27 -4.89 -13.04
CA LEU A 130 -8.91 -3.53 -12.64
C LEU A 130 -9.55 -2.45 -13.54
N HIS A 131 -9.93 -2.81 -14.76
CA HIS A 131 -10.59 -1.92 -15.70
C HIS A 131 -12.12 -1.97 -15.57
N ASP A 132 -12.78 -0.86 -15.87
CA ASP A 132 -14.24 -0.82 -15.98
C ASP A 132 -14.70 -1.58 -17.25
N GLY A 133 -15.84 -2.27 -17.15
CA GLY A 133 -16.43 -3.02 -18.27
C GLY A 133 -15.98 -4.48 -18.45
N GLY A 134 -15.14 -5.01 -17.53
CA GLY A 134 -14.79 -6.43 -17.47
C GLY A 134 -15.86 -7.33 -16.84
N ASP A 135 -15.60 -8.64 -16.82
CA ASP A 135 -16.48 -9.63 -16.17
C ASP A 135 -16.70 -9.28 -14.67
N PRO A 136 -17.96 -9.17 -14.21
CA PRO A 136 -18.26 -8.83 -12.80
C PRO A 136 -17.70 -9.82 -11.78
N GLY A 137 -17.63 -11.11 -12.13
CA GLY A 137 -17.05 -12.16 -11.29
C GLY A 137 -15.55 -11.94 -11.10
N VAL A 138 -14.83 -11.74 -12.21
CA VAL A 138 -13.39 -11.42 -12.21
C VAL A 138 -13.12 -10.14 -11.43
N ARG A 139 -13.91 -9.07 -11.65
CA ARG A 139 -13.80 -7.82 -10.89
C ARG A 139 -13.96 -8.04 -9.39
N THR A 140 -14.94 -8.84 -8.97
CA THR A 140 -15.16 -9.16 -7.55
C THR A 140 -13.95 -9.86 -6.93
N VAL A 141 -13.39 -10.86 -7.63
CA VAL A 141 -12.20 -11.59 -7.16
C VAL A 141 -10.97 -10.68 -7.08
N VAL A 142 -10.77 -9.81 -8.08
CA VAL A 142 -9.66 -8.83 -8.10
C VAL A 142 -9.82 -7.78 -6.99
N CYS A 143 -11.02 -7.23 -6.78
CA CYS A 143 -11.28 -6.30 -5.68
C CYS A 143 -11.02 -6.93 -4.31
N ALA A 144 -11.45 -8.19 -4.11
CA ALA A 144 -11.17 -8.92 -2.88
C ALA A 144 -9.66 -9.12 -2.68
N PHE A 145 -8.93 -9.50 -3.74
CA PHE A 145 -7.49 -9.63 -3.71
C PHE A 145 -6.77 -8.31 -3.35
N VAL A 146 -7.12 -7.21 -4.01
CA VAL A 146 -6.58 -5.88 -3.70
C VAL A 146 -6.87 -5.51 -2.24
N GLY A 147 -8.08 -5.79 -1.75
CA GLY A 147 -8.45 -5.58 -0.35
C GLY A 147 -7.58 -6.36 0.63
N ASP A 148 -7.30 -7.64 0.33
CA ASP A 148 -6.43 -8.50 1.15
C ASP A 148 -4.99 -7.96 1.15
N MET A 149 -4.46 -7.58 -0.01
CA MET A 149 -3.13 -7.00 -0.16
C MET A 149 -3.00 -5.70 0.64
N VAL A 150 -3.96 -4.79 0.50
CA VAL A 150 -3.97 -3.50 1.22
C VAL A 150 -3.94 -3.72 2.74
N LYS A 151 -4.80 -4.60 3.27
CA LYS A 151 -4.87 -4.93 4.70
C LYS A 151 -3.61 -5.63 5.21
N GLY A 152 -2.83 -6.25 4.32
CA GLY A 152 -1.58 -6.90 4.67
C GLY A 152 -0.32 -6.10 4.42
N SER A 153 -0.46 -4.84 4.00
CA SER A 153 0.68 -3.96 3.84
C SER A 153 1.16 -3.41 5.20
N ILE A 154 2.44 -3.08 5.25
CA ILE A 154 3.03 -2.24 6.30
C ILE A 154 3.55 -0.94 5.65
N CYS A 155 3.61 0.14 6.42
CA CYS A 155 4.14 1.42 5.96
C CYS A 155 5.61 1.54 6.38
N LEU A 156 6.51 1.79 5.43
CA LEU A 156 7.94 2.08 5.70
C LEU A 156 8.31 3.53 5.36
N GLY A 157 7.37 4.46 5.52
CA GLY A 157 7.54 5.91 5.29
C GLY A 157 7.39 6.36 3.83
N ASP A 158 7.85 5.55 2.89
CA ASP A 158 7.78 5.84 1.45
C ASP A 158 6.53 5.24 0.75
N GLY A 159 5.81 4.35 1.42
CA GLY A 159 4.60 3.73 0.89
C GLY A 159 4.29 2.38 1.55
N PRO A 160 3.27 1.68 1.02
CA PRO A 160 2.94 0.32 1.45
C PRO A 160 3.99 -0.67 0.97
N ARG A 161 4.30 -1.64 1.82
CA ARG A 161 5.29 -2.67 1.60
C ARG A 161 4.78 -4.02 2.09
N TRP A 162 5.35 -5.11 1.57
CA TRP A 162 5.02 -6.48 1.96
C TRP A 162 6.28 -7.31 2.14
N THR A 163 6.29 -8.19 3.14
CA THR A 163 7.29 -9.27 3.21
C THR A 163 7.08 -10.26 2.07
N ALA A 164 8.15 -10.91 1.59
CA ALA A 164 8.07 -11.93 0.54
C ALA A 164 7.09 -13.08 0.89
N ASP A 165 7.10 -13.57 2.14
CA ASP A 165 6.22 -14.65 2.58
C ASP A 165 4.73 -14.25 2.49
N ARG A 166 4.40 -13.07 3.04
CA ARG A 166 3.03 -12.54 3.00
C ARG A 166 2.55 -12.29 1.58
N ALA A 167 3.42 -11.74 0.72
CA ALA A 167 3.13 -11.59 -0.69
C ALA A 167 2.80 -12.96 -1.29
N THR A 168 3.71 -13.92 -1.19
CA THR A 168 3.55 -15.29 -1.72
C THR A 168 2.24 -15.95 -1.27
N ALA A 169 1.92 -15.90 0.02
CA ALA A 169 0.69 -16.48 0.56
C ALA A 169 -0.58 -15.85 -0.05
N MET A 170 -0.59 -14.52 -0.23
CA MET A 170 -1.70 -13.81 -0.87
C MET A 170 -1.80 -14.12 -2.36
N LEU A 171 -0.66 -14.29 -3.05
CA LEU A 171 -0.62 -14.68 -4.46
C LEU A 171 -1.18 -16.09 -4.66
N ASP A 172 -0.78 -17.04 -3.82
CA ASP A 172 -1.29 -18.41 -3.90
C ASP A 172 -2.79 -18.47 -3.58
N ALA A 173 -3.28 -17.65 -2.64
CA ALA A 173 -4.71 -17.53 -2.36
C ALA A 173 -5.49 -16.96 -3.55
N PHE A 174 -4.96 -15.95 -4.22
CA PHE A 174 -5.57 -15.38 -5.42
C PHE A 174 -5.62 -16.39 -6.58
N HIS A 175 -4.52 -17.10 -6.82
CA HIS A 175 -4.46 -18.12 -7.87
C HIS A 175 -5.53 -19.19 -7.66
N ARG A 176 -5.74 -19.65 -6.42
CA ARG A 176 -6.81 -20.60 -6.09
C ARG A 176 -8.20 -20.05 -6.36
N ARG A 177 -8.46 -18.77 -6.04
CA ARG A 177 -9.76 -18.12 -6.30
C ARG A 177 -10.02 -17.97 -7.81
N LEU A 178 -9.01 -17.59 -8.59
CA LEU A 178 -9.12 -17.51 -10.06
C LEU A 178 -9.29 -18.87 -10.76
N ALA A 179 -8.92 -19.98 -10.12
CA ALA A 179 -9.15 -21.31 -10.69
C ALA A 179 -10.59 -21.80 -10.47
N LEU A 180 -11.35 -21.15 -9.59
CA LEU A 180 -12.73 -21.51 -9.22
C LEU A 180 -13.78 -20.56 -9.83
N ALA A 181 -13.34 -19.44 -10.40
CA ALA A 181 -14.15 -18.46 -11.11
C ALA A 181 -14.09 -18.75 -12.61
#